data_AF-A0AAU2KR84-F1
#
_entry.id   AF-A0AAU2KR84-F1
#
_cell.length_a   1.000
_cell.length_b   1.000
_cell.length_c   1.000
_cell.angle_alpha   90.00
_cell.angle_beta   90.00
_cell.angle_gamma   90.00
#
_symmetry.space_group_name_H-M   'P 1'
#
loop_
_entity.id
_entity.type
_entity.pdbx_description
1 polymer ?
#
loop_
_entity_poly.entity_id
_entity_poly.type
_entity_poly.pdbx_seq_one_letter_code
_entity_poly.pdbx_strand_id
1 'polypeptide(L)'
;MTTGANDADWLRLLPVRPRPKTGESTDSYVRRLARANHLKPSYLRAYLVGPPDYGRGKRPRADRLAAVTGRRQDTLERALPDLVRQKRTAPQKPKRSFTKSADKPALFAAIRRDAQAKQLPISHLAKRHHVSQATVRQALNSPTPPPRKKRPPIIGPAKERVGPTIDAILDEHATTHAGALPTVRLVWEKLLDEHDASASYGTVHRYMTAHPLMATDTSTRHLERAPGNYLATTQQTFHRAVFKHYRALLTAVRREPARHGLDGSFATMTAFVLGLDAGNSWNMLSGFQEWLVVRLGRGHDLTWPVLIRHLTPGGWVHPLTAQADTEAVITLHRLLGEFFDAREQPNGLAKIFRDYQEWLTTQAWHQFGTAEPDQIT
;
A
#
# COMPACT_ATOMS: atom_id res chain seq x y z
N MET A 1 2.67 -23.69 -4.63
CA MET A 1 3.88 -24.47 -4.93
C MET A 1 4.70 -23.70 -5.98
N THR A 2 6.00 -23.50 -5.71
CA THR A 2 7.10 -23.22 -6.66
C THR A 2 6.93 -22.17 -7.79
N THR A 3 6.78 -20.87 -7.47
CA THR A 3 7.00 -19.76 -8.43
C THR A 3 8.30 -18.97 -8.22
N GLY A 4 9.12 -19.33 -7.24
CA GLY A 4 10.34 -18.59 -6.89
C GLY A 4 11.59 -18.90 -7.72
N ALA A 5 11.62 -20.02 -8.45
CA ALA A 5 12.84 -20.51 -9.10
C ALA A 5 13.10 -19.87 -10.48
N ASN A 6 12.07 -19.66 -11.31
CA ASN A 6 12.26 -19.21 -12.69
C ASN A 6 12.64 -17.73 -12.84
N ASP A 7 12.30 -16.87 -11.87
CA ASP A 7 12.55 -15.42 -11.98
C ASP A 7 14.04 -15.06 -11.85
N ALA A 8 14.84 -15.93 -11.22
CA ALA A 8 16.26 -15.72 -11.03
C ALA A 8 17.08 -16.02 -12.30
N ASP A 9 16.56 -16.86 -13.21
CA ASP A 9 17.27 -17.31 -14.42
C ASP A 9 17.42 -16.23 -15.49
N TRP A 10 16.60 -15.17 -15.45
CA TRP A 10 16.68 -14.04 -16.40
C TRP A 10 17.40 -12.81 -15.86
N LEU A 11 17.91 -12.85 -14.63
CA LEU A 11 18.62 -11.73 -14.02
C LEU A 11 20.08 -11.72 -14.46
N ARG A 12 20.47 -10.66 -15.17
CA ARG A 12 21.86 -10.48 -15.60
C ARG A 12 22.73 -10.01 -14.45
N LEU A 13 23.96 -10.53 -14.43
CA LEU A 13 24.99 -10.10 -13.50
C LEU A 13 25.37 -8.64 -13.76
N LEU A 14 25.55 -7.88 -12.68
CA LEU A 14 26.09 -6.53 -12.78
C LEU A 14 27.60 -6.57 -13.11
N PRO A 15 28.09 -5.63 -13.94
CA PRO A 15 29.51 -5.52 -14.28
C PRO A 15 30.42 -5.41 -13.05
N VAL A 16 30.10 -4.51 -12.12
CA VAL A 16 30.90 -4.25 -10.91
C VAL A 16 30.18 -4.80 -9.69
N ARG A 17 30.86 -5.64 -8.91
CA ARG A 17 30.25 -6.44 -7.83
C ARG A 17 30.97 -6.24 -6.49
N PRO A 18 30.88 -5.04 -5.88
CA PRO A 18 31.52 -4.74 -4.60
C PRO A 18 31.17 -5.81 -3.55
N ARG A 19 32.10 -6.11 -2.65
CA ARG A 19 31.84 -7.03 -1.54
C ARG A 19 30.92 -6.34 -0.51
N PRO A 20 29.90 -7.04 0.02
CA PRO A 20 29.10 -6.53 1.13
C PRO A 20 29.99 -6.39 2.36
N LYS A 21 29.82 -5.31 3.12
CA LYS A 21 30.49 -5.14 4.42
C LYS A 21 29.67 -5.82 5.50
N THR A 22 30.31 -6.46 6.46
CA THR A 22 29.62 -7.12 7.59
C THR A 22 28.86 -6.09 8.42
N GLY A 23 27.57 -6.32 8.64
CA GLY A 23 26.71 -5.43 9.43
C GLY A 23 26.19 -4.20 8.68
N GLU A 24 26.49 -4.08 7.38
CA GLU A 24 25.97 -3.03 6.52
C GLU A 24 24.48 -3.24 6.25
N SER A 25 23.69 -2.15 6.21
CA SER A 25 22.28 -2.26 5.84
C SER A 25 22.11 -2.60 4.37
N THR A 26 21.00 -3.26 4.04
CA THR A 26 20.64 -3.64 2.67
C THR A 26 20.59 -2.41 1.76
N ASP A 27 19.98 -1.31 2.22
CA ASP A 27 19.91 -0.05 1.45
C ASP A 27 21.29 0.60 1.24
N SER A 28 22.22 0.48 2.20
CA SER A 28 23.60 0.96 2.03
C SER A 28 24.37 0.15 0.98
N TYR A 29 24.27 -1.17 1.05
CA TYR A 29 24.90 -2.05 0.07
C TYR A 29 24.32 -1.83 -1.33
N VAL A 30 23.00 -1.72 -1.48
CA VAL A 30 22.33 -1.45 -2.76
C VAL A 30 22.77 -0.11 -3.35
N ARG A 31 22.90 0.96 -2.52
CA ARG A 31 23.43 2.26 -3.00
C ARG A 31 24.84 2.15 -3.56
N ARG A 32 25.73 1.49 -2.83
CA ARG A 32 27.11 1.28 -3.29
C ARG A 32 27.16 0.44 -4.55
N LEU A 33 26.34 -0.61 -4.62
CA LEU A 33 26.21 -1.45 -5.80
C LEU A 33 25.68 -0.66 -7.00
N ALA A 34 24.68 0.19 -6.82
CA ALA A 34 24.12 1.04 -7.87
C ALA A 34 25.17 2.02 -8.40
N ARG A 35 25.84 2.76 -7.50
CA ARG A 35 26.89 3.72 -7.87
C ARG A 35 28.07 3.07 -8.59
N ALA A 36 28.51 1.89 -8.13
CA ALA A 36 29.58 1.14 -8.78
C ALA A 36 29.23 0.70 -10.21
N ASN A 37 27.94 0.65 -10.56
CA ASN A 37 27.44 0.30 -11.89
C ASN A 37 26.79 1.50 -12.61
N HIS A 38 27.00 2.73 -12.12
CA HIS A 38 26.41 3.96 -12.67
C HIS A 38 24.87 3.93 -12.79
N LEU A 39 24.20 3.23 -11.86
CA LEU A 39 22.74 3.16 -11.76
C LEU A 39 22.23 4.11 -10.67
N LYS A 40 21.01 4.61 -10.83
CA LYS A 40 20.30 5.28 -9.74
C LYS A 40 20.01 4.28 -8.61
N PRO A 41 20.34 4.59 -7.35
CA PRO A 41 19.99 3.74 -6.21
C PRO A 41 18.50 3.38 -6.12
N SER A 42 17.61 4.34 -6.36
CA SER A 42 16.16 4.14 -6.38
C SER A 42 15.74 3.09 -7.42
N TYR A 43 16.33 3.15 -8.62
CA TYR A 43 16.09 2.22 -9.72
C TYR A 43 16.55 0.80 -9.38
N LEU A 44 17.81 0.63 -8.95
CA LEU A 44 18.33 -0.69 -8.62
C LEU A 44 17.55 -1.30 -7.46
N ARG A 45 17.21 -0.50 -6.44
CA ARG A 45 16.39 -0.95 -5.32
C ARG A 45 15.02 -1.45 -5.79
N ALA A 46 14.33 -0.72 -6.66
CA ALA A 46 13.05 -1.15 -7.21
C ALA A 46 13.16 -2.44 -8.06
N TYR A 47 14.22 -2.55 -8.86
CA TYR A 47 14.51 -3.73 -9.69
C TYR A 47 14.74 -5.00 -8.85
N LEU A 48 15.43 -4.86 -7.71
CA LEU A 48 15.71 -5.94 -6.78
C LEU A 48 14.50 -6.36 -5.93
N VAL A 49 13.46 -5.54 -5.87
CA VAL A 49 12.18 -5.93 -5.27
C VAL A 49 11.42 -6.86 -6.23
N GLY A 50 11.38 -6.53 -7.52
CA GLY A 50 10.82 -7.37 -8.58
C GLY A 50 9.30 -7.54 -8.57
N PRO A 51 8.72 -8.14 -9.62
CA PRO A 51 7.31 -8.51 -9.66
C PRO A 51 6.95 -9.62 -8.65
N PRO A 52 5.69 -9.71 -8.19
CA PRO A 52 4.59 -8.74 -8.38
C PRO A 52 4.68 -7.53 -7.42
N ASP A 53 5.69 -7.50 -6.56
CA ASP A 53 5.75 -6.66 -5.37
C ASP A 53 6.49 -5.33 -5.59
N TYR A 54 6.29 -4.59 -6.68
CA TYR A 54 7.00 -3.32 -7.00
C TYR A 54 6.78 -2.13 -6.03
N GLY A 55 6.51 -2.38 -4.75
CA GLY A 55 6.26 -1.38 -3.73
C GLY A 55 7.55 -0.74 -3.21
N ARG A 56 7.61 0.60 -3.23
CA ARG A 56 8.75 1.38 -2.71
C ARG A 56 9.00 1.23 -1.20
N GLY A 57 8.02 0.72 -0.45
CA GLY A 57 8.16 0.30 0.95
C GLY A 57 8.56 -1.16 1.17
N LYS A 58 8.70 -1.95 0.10
CA LYS A 58 9.11 -3.36 0.15
C LYS A 58 10.64 -3.45 0.21
N ARG A 59 11.13 -4.60 0.63
CA ARG A 59 12.56 -4.88 0.76
C ARG A 59 13.07 -5.55 -0.52
N PRO A 60 14.32 -5.26 -0.94
CA PRO A 60 15.00 -6.05 -1.94
C PRO A 60 14.95 -7.54 -1.59
N ARG A 61 14.66 -8.39 -2.57
CA ARG A 61 14.60 -9.83 -2.34
C ARG A 61 16.01 -10.43 -2.40
N ALA A 62 16.30 -11.36 -1.49
CA ALA A 62 17.64 -11.94 -1.33
C ALA A 62 18.06 -12.80 -2.54
N ASP A 63 17.11 -13.53 -3.13
CA ASP A 63 17.24 -14.30 -4.38
C ASP A 63 17.69 -13.41 -5.55
N ARG A 64 17.03 -12.27 -5.76
CA ARG A 64 17.36 -11.34 -6.84
C ARG A 64 18.70 -10.65 -6.62
N LEU A 65 19.01 -10.27 -5.38
CA LEU A 65 20.31 -9.68 -5.04
C LEU A 65 21.45 -10.70 -5.24
N ALA A 66 21.22 -11.97 -4.93
CA ALA A 66 22.14 -13.07 -5.19
C ALA A 66 22.39 -13.24 -6.70
N ALA A 67 21.31 -13.30 -7.49
CA ALA A 67 21.40 -13.46 -8.95
C ALA A 67 22.15 -12.30 -9.62
N VAL A 68 21.82 -11.05 -9.27
CA VAL A 68 22.43 -9.85 -9.86
C VAL A 68 23.89 -9.65 -9.44
N THR A 69 24.28 -10.13 -8.25
CA THR A 69 25.66 -10.02 -7.77
C THR A 69 26.51 -11.28 -8.02
N GLY A 70 25.90 -12.39 -8.44
CA GLY A 70 26.55 -13.69 -8.58
C GLY A 70 27.08 -14.25 -7.27
N ARG A 71 26.49 -13.85 -6.13
CA ARG A 71 26.90 -14.30 -4.78
C ARG A 71 25.88 -15.28 -4.23
N ARG A 72 26.34 -16.23 -3.40
CA ARG A 72 25.43 -17.11 -2.65
C ARG A 72 24.53 -16.29 -1.73
N GLN A 73 23.24 -16.61 -1.73
CA GLN A 73 22.22 -15.93 -0.93
C GLN A 73 22.58 -15.92 0.57
N ASP A 74 22.97 -17.06 1.14
CA ASP A 74 23.32 -17.17 2.57
C ASP A 74 24.45 -16.21 3.00
N THR A 75 25.39 -15.93 2.10
CA THR A 75 26.49 -15.00 2.37
C THR A 75 25.98 -13.56 2.45
N LEU A 76 25.01 -13.20 1.61
CA LEU A 76 24.36 -11.89 1.65
C LEU A 76 23.50 -11.75 2.89
N GLU A 77 22.72 -12.78 3.26
CA GLU A 77 21.87 -12.76 4.46
C GLU A 77 22.68 -12.65 5.76
N ARG A 78 23.88 -13.25 5.80
CA ARG A 78 24.81 -13.12 6.94
C ARG A 78 25.47 -11.75 7.01
N ALA A 79 25.80 -11.14 5.86
CA ALA A 79 26.45 -9.83 5.82
C ALA A 79 25.46 -8.67 6.06
N LEU A 80 24.22 -8.81 5.57
CA LEU A 80 23.18 -7.79 5.55
C LEU A 80 22.03 -8.17 6.52
N PRO A 81 22.05 -7.68 7.77
CA PRO A 81 21.17 -8.16 8.83
C PRO A 81 19.68 -7.85 8.61
N ASP A 82 19.36 -6.87 7.78
CA ASP A 82 18.00 -6.42 7.48
C ASP A 82 17.43 -6.98 6.16
N LEU A 83 18.22 -7.75 5.40
CA LEU A 83 17.85 -8.31 4.10
C LEU A 83 16.67 -9.27 4.21
N VAL A 84 16.73 -10.17 5.20
CA VAL A 84 15.64 -11.10 5.51
C VAL A 84 14.86 -10.59 6.72
N ARG A 85 13.53 -10.71 6.65
CA ARG A 85 12.69 -10.44 7.81
C ARG A 85 12.95 -11.51 8.87
N GLN A 86 13.79 -11.19 9.85
CA GLN A 86 13.89 -12.00 11.05
C GLN A 86 12.52 -12.04 11.73
N LYS A 87 11.93 -13.25 11.80
CA LYS A 87 10.70 -13.50 12.54
C LYS A 87 11.02 -13.27 14.01
N ARG A 88 10.84 -12.04 14.50
CA ARG A 88 10.89 -11.78 15.94
C ARG A 88 9.88 -12.73 16.58
N THR A 89 10.37 -13.63 17.42
CA THR A 89 9.53 -14.44 18.30
C THR A 89 8.64 -13.44 19.03
N ALA A 90 7.35 -13.46 18.73
CA ALA A 90 6.44 -12.52 19.35
C ALA A 90 6.53 -12.79 20.86
N PRO A 91 6.91 -11.80 21.70
CA PRO A 91 6.80 -12.00 23.13
C PRO A 91 5.34 -12.37 23.39
N GLN A 92 5.10 -13.48 24.11
CA GLN A 92 3.76 -13.88 24.51
C GLN A 92 3.14 -12.68 25.23
N LYS A 93 2.24 -11.96 24.55
CA LYS A 93 1.59 -10.80 25.14
C LYS A 93 0.66 -11.37 26.21
N PRO A 94 0.82 -11.01 27.49
CA PRO A 94 -0.17 -11.38 28.48
C PRO A 94 -1.52 -10.84 28.02
N LYS A 95 -2.57 -11.67 28.09
CA LYS A 95 -3.96 -11.25 27.82
C LYS A 95 -4.33 -10.17 28.84
N ARG A 96 -4.10 -8.90 28.51
CA ARG A 96 -4.52 -7.76 29.33
C ARG A 96 -6.01 -7.54 29.04
N SER A 97 -6.87 -7.77 30.03
CA SER A 97 -8.23 -7.24 29.97
C SER A 97 -8.14 -5.71 29.99
N PHE A 98 -8.71 -5.06 28.98
CA PHE A 98 -8.71 -3.61 28.89
C PHE A 98 -10.10 -3.12 29.29
N THR A 99 -10.21 -2.44 30.43
CA THR A 99 -11.43 -1.66 30.74
C THR A 99 -11.45 -0.43 29.86
N LYS A 100 -12.53 -0.20 29.10
CA LYS A 100 -12.66 1.01 28.27
C LYS A 100 -12.78 2.22 29.20
N SER A 101 -12.38 3.41 28.74
CA SER A 101 -12.44 4.61 29.61
C SER A 101 -13.86 4.97 30.04
N ALA A 102 -14.86 4.59 29.25
CA ALA A 102 -16.28 4.75 29.57
C ALA A 102 -16.72 3.88 30.77
N ASP A 103 -16.08 2.73 30.97
CA ASP A 103 -16.45 1.77 32.02
C ASP A 103 -15.75 2.09 33.37
N LYS A 104 -14.78 3.02 33.34
CA LYS A 104 -13.93 3.37 34.48
C LYS A 104 -14.68 4.03 35.65
N PRO A 105 -15.64 4.95 35.42
CA PRO A 105 -16.47 5.51 36.50
C PRO A 105 -17.35 4.43 37.17
N ALA A 106 -17.94 3.53 36.38
CA ALA A 106 -18.75 2.42 36.91
C ALA A 106 -17.91 1.45 37.76
N LEU A 107 -16.68 1.17 37.32
CA LEU A 107 -15.69 0.39 38.09
C LEU A 107 -15.33 1.05 39.43
N PHE A 108 -15.10 2.36 39.44
CA PHE A 108 -14.79 3.11 40.66
C PHE A 108 -15.98 3.13 41.64
N ALA A 109 -17.21 3.23 41.12
CA ALA A 109 -18.43 3.12 41.92
C ALA A 109 -18.61 1.72 42.52
N ALA A 110 -18.33 0.66 41.76
CA ALA A 110 -18.40 -0.73 42.23
C ALA A 110 -17.39 -1.01 43.36
N ILE A 111 -16.13 -0.56 43.20
CA ILE A 111 -15.09 -0.72 44.22
C ILE A 111 -15.50 -0.05 45.55
N ARG A 112 -16.06 1.15 45.50
CA ARG A 112 -16.51 1.86 46.71
C ARG A 112 -17.68 1.18 47.40
N ARG A 113 -18.66 0.68 46.63
CA ARG A 113 -19.78 -0.10 47.18
C ARG A 113 -19.30 -1.37 47.88
N ASP A 114 -18.41 -2.14 47.24
CA ASP A 114 -17.87 -3.36 47.86
C ASP A 114 -16.98 -3.06 49.08
N ALA A 115 -16.27 -1.92 49.10
CA ALA A 115 -15.50 -1.49 50.25
C ALA A 115 -16.40 -1.12 51.46
N GLN A 116 -17.49 -0.40 51.22
CA GLN A 116 -18.46 -0.03 52.26
C GLN A 116 -19.25 -1.23 52.79
N ALA A 117 -19.66 -2.15 51.91
CA ALA A 117 -20.53 -3.26 52.29
C ALA A 117 -19.82 -4.39 53.04
N LYS A 118 -18.51 -4.62 52.78
CA LYS A 118 -17.81 -5.83 53.28
C LYS A 118 -16.57 -5.56 54.13
N GLN A 119 -16.19 -4.29 54.34
CA GLN A 119 -14.98 -3.88 55.10
C GLN A 119 -13.71 -4.68 54.73
N LEU A 120 -13.60 -5.05 53.45
CA LEU A 120 -12.51 -5.91 52.97
C LEU A 120 -11.20 -5.11 52.81
N PRO A 121 -10.04 -5.74 53.04
CA PRO A 121 -8.75 -5.10 52.80
C PRO A 121 -8.55 -4.81 51.30
N ILE A 122 -7.76 -3.76 51.02
CA ILE A 122 -7.47 -3.24 49.67
C ILE A 122 -6.96 -4.35 48.73
N SER A 123 -6.18 -5.30 49.24
CA SER A 123 -5.65 -6.43 48.49
C SER A 123 -6.74 -7.39 47.98
N HIS A 124 -7.80 -7.60 48.76
CA HIS A 124 -8.93 -8.44 48.40
C HIS A 124 -9.81 -7.76 47.35
N LEU A 125 -10.08 -6.46 47.52
CA LEU A 125 -10.80 -5.65 46.53
C LEU A 125 -10.07 -5.62 45.17
N ALA A 126 -8.74 -5.51 45.19
CA ALA A 126 -7.91 -5.52 43.98
C ALA A 126 -8.05 -6.84 43.20
N LYS A 127 -8.03 -7.99 43.90
CA LYS A 127 -8.23 -9.31 43.30
C LYS A 127 -9.63 -9.46 42.72
N ARG A 128 -10.67 -9.08 43.48
CA ARG A 128 -12.09 -9.23 43.08
C ARG A 128 -12.45 -8.42 41.85
N HIS A 129 -11.92 -7.20 41.73
CA HIS A 129 -12.20 -6.33 40.59
C HIS A 129 -11.15 -6.44 39.47
N HIS A 130 -10.18 -7.36 39.59
CA HIS A 130 -9.09 -7.55 38.62
C HIS A 130 -8.32 -6.26 38.29
N VAL A 131 -8.03 -5.44 39.31
CA VAL A 131 -7.33 -4.15 39.20
C VAL A 131 -6.13 -4.08 40.14
N SER A 132 -5.25 -3.11 39.93
CA SER A 132 -4.12 -2.88 40.85
C SER A 132 -4.60 -2.29 42.19
N GLN A 133 -3.88 -2.57 43.29
CA GLN A 133 -4.14 -1.93 44.58
C GLN A 133 -4.06 -0.39 44.50
N ALA A 134 -3.22 0.16 43.61
CA ALA A 134 -3.15 1.60 43.35
C ALA A 134 -4.46 2.14 42.77
N THR A 135 -5.11 1.38 41.88
CA THR A 135 -6.43 1.73 41.32
C THR A 135 -7.53 1.69 42.38
N VAL A 136 -7.48 0.73 43.32
CA VAL A 136 -8.41 0.68 44.45
C VAL A 136 -8.23 1.88 45.37
N ARG A 137 -7.00 2.20 45.79
CA ARG A 137 -6.71 3.42 46.58
C ARG A 137 -7.20 4.68 45.88
N GLN A 138 -6.99 4.75 44.56
CA GLN A 138 -7.46 5.87 43.75
C GLN A 138 -8.98 5.99 43.71
N ALA A 139 -9.70 4.85 43.61
CA ALA A 139 -11.16 4.82 43.62
C ALA A 139 -11.77 5.16 44.99
N LEU A 140 -11.09 4.82 46.08
CA LEU A 140 -11.49 5.21 47.42
C LEU A 140 -11.25 6.71 47.68
N ASN A 141 -10.17 7.27 47.14
CA ASN A 141 -9.82 8.68 47.31
C ASN A 141 -10.61 9.66 46.42
N SER A 142 -11.06 9.24 45.22
CA SER A 142 -11.81 10.12 44.30
C SER A 142 -12.95 9.37 43.58
N PRO A 143 -14.16 9.94 43.50
CA PRO A 143 -15.27 9.40 42.70
C PRO A 143 -14.99 9.37 41.20
N THR A 144 -14.23 10.34 40.72
CA THR A 144 -13.98 10.57 39.30
C THR A 144 -12.57 10.10 38.96
N PRO A 145 -12.42 9.17 38.00
CA PRO A 145 -11.09 8.74 37.56
C PRO A 145 -10.39 9.90 36.85
N PRO A 146 -9.10 10.15 37.12
CA PRO A 146 -8.40 11.25 36.47
C PRO A 146 -8.27 11.02 34.97
N PRO A 147 -8.19 12.10 34.18
CA PRO A 147 -8.05 12.01 32.74
C PRO A 147 -6.81 11.17 32.39
N ARG A 148 -6.93 10.38 31.32
CA ARG A 148 -5.84 9.53 30.86
C ARG A 148 -4.62 10.39 30.53
N LYS A 149 -3.48 10.11 31.19
CA LYS A 149 -2.20 10.75 30.87
C LYS A 149 -1.94 10.64 29.37
N LYS A 150 -1.83 11.77 28.68
CA LYS A 150 -1.37 11.79 27.28
C LYS A 150 0.07 11.33 27.29
N ARG A 151 0.38 10.29 26.51
CA ARG A 151 1.77 9.89 26.33
C ARG A 151 2.46 10.95 25.49
N PRO A 152 3.68 11.41 25.86
CA PRO A 152 4.43 12.26 24.97
C PRO A 152 4.63 11.54 23.63
N PRO A 153 4.59 12.28 22.49
CA PRO A 153 4.84 11.68 21.19
C PRO A 153 6.24 11.08 21.18
N ILE A 154 6.34 9.78 20.91
CA ILE A 154 7.63 9.11 20.75
C ILE A 154 8.19 9.54 19.39
N ILE A 155 9.13 10.48 19.39
CA ILE A 155 9.95 10.80 18.22
C ILE A 155 11.00 9.69 18.12
N GLY A 156 10.93 8.89 17.05
CA GLY A 156 11.94 7.86 16.82
C GLY A 156 13.24 8.48 16.28
N PRO A 157 14.41 7.90 16.57
CA PRO A 157 15.72 8.43 16.14
C PRO A 157 15.87 8.52 14.61
N ALA A 158 15.11 7.71 13.86
CA ALA A 158 15.06 7.80 12.39
C ALA A 158 14.42 9.10 11.88
N LYS A 159 13.50 9.70 12.66
CA LYS A 159 12.86 10.98 12.32
C LYS A 159 13.86 12.14 12.46
N GLU A 160 14.65 12.12 13.51
CA GLU A 160 15.69 13.15 13.76
C GLU A 160 16.80 13.11 12.70
N ARG A 161 17.22 11.91 12.29
CA ARG A 161 18.31 11.77 11.30
C ARG A 161 17.95 12.29 9.91
N VAL A 162 16.71 12.08 9.46
CA VAL A 162 16.31 12.31 8.05
C VAL A 162 15.39 13.53 7.90
N GLY A 163 14.82 14.03 9.00
CA GLY A 163 13.92 15.18 9.00
C GLY A 163 14.52 16.43 8.33
N PRO A 164 15.71 16.91 8.74
CA PRO A 164 16.32 18.10 8.15
C PRO A 164 16.57 17.99 6.64
N THR A 165 16.91 16.79 6.15
CA THR A 165 17.09 16.54 4.72
C THR A 165 15.75 16.57 3.98
N ILE A 166 14.69 16.02 4.59
CA ILE A 166 13.34 16.12 4.02
C ILE A 166 12.90 17.58 3.97
N ASP A 167 13.11 18.35 5.03
CA ASP A 167 12.75 19.77 5.08
C ASP A 167 13.45 20.55 3.96
N ALA A 168 14.75 20.35 3.77
CA ALA A 168 15.50 20.98 2.69
C ALA A 168 14.94 20.63 1.29
N ILE A 169 14.58 19.37 1.04
CA ILE A 169 13.95 18.95 -0.23
C ILE A 169 12.58 19.61 -0.40
N LEU A 170 11.80 19.73 0.67
CA LEU A 170 10.48 20.37 0.64
C LEU A 170 10.62 21.87 0.32
N ASP A 171 11.57 22.55 0.95
CA ASP A 171 11.84 23.98 0.75
C ASP A 171 12.36 24.27 -0.67
N GLU A 172 13.31 23.48 -1.18
CA GLU A 172 13.81 23.56 -2.56
C GLU A 172 12.69 23.34 -3.59
N HIS A 173 11.82 22.35 -3.32
CA HIS A 173 10.70 22.08 -4.22
C HIS A 173 9.67 23.22 -4.18
N ALA A 174 9.38 23.76 -3.00
CA ALA A 174 8.46 24.87 -2.82
C ALA A 174 8.95 26.14 -3.51
N THR A 175 10.25 26.46 -3.48
CA THR A 175 10.81 27.61 -4.20
C THR A 175 10.73 27.42 -5.72
N THR A 176 10.98 26.21 -6.21
CA THR A 176 10.98 25.89 -7.65
C THR A 176 9.56 25.83 -8.24
N HIS A 177 8.57 25.36 -7.47
CA HIS A 177 7.21 25.09 -7.94
C HIS A 177 6.15 25.98 -7.26
N ALA A 178 6.49 27.24 -6.96
CA ALA A 178 5.56 28.25 -6.43
C ALA A 178 4.73 27.78 -5.20
N GLY A 179 5.38 27.10 -4.27
CA GLY A 179 4.76 26.59 -3.03
C GLY A 179 4.10 25.22 -3.13
N ALA A 180 4.13 24.56 -4.29
CA ALA A 180 3.57 23.22 -4.45
C ALA A 180 4.39 22.16 -3.68
N LEU A 181 3.69 21.25 -3.00
CA LEU A 181 4.31 20.13 -2.29
C LEU A 181 4.76 19.02 -3.25
N PRO A 182 5.98 18.47 -3.09
CA PRO A 182 6.41 17.30 -3.84
C PRO A 182 5.61 16.06 -3.44
N THR A 183 5.57 15.08 -4.33
CA THR A 183 5.03 13.75 -3.99
C THR A 183 5.96 13.02 -3.02
N VAL A 184 5.40 12.16 -2.15
CA VAL A 184 6.19 11.29 -1.24
C VAL A 184 7.22 10.45 -2.02
N ARG A 185 6.86 10.07 -3.26
CA ARG A 185 7.76 9.42 -4.22
C ARG A 185 9.02 10.23 -4.45
N LEU A 186 8.86 11.48 -4.90
CA LEU A 186 9.95 12.33 -5.33
C LEU A 186 10.92 12.56 -4.16
N VAL A 187 10.37 12.87 -2.98
CA VAL A 187 11.18 13.05 -1.76
C VAL A 187 11.95 11.78 -1.43
N TRP A 188 11.30 10.61 -1.47
CA TRP A 188 11.97 9.35 -1.17
C TRP A 188 13.05 8.97 -2.20
N GLU A 189 12.83 9.24 -3.49
CA GLU A 189 13.81 9.02 -4.55
C GLU A 189 15.00 9.98 -4.41
N LYS A 190 14.77 11.29 -4.20
CA LYS A 190 15.84 12.27 -3.93
C LYS A 190 16.68 11.90 -2.69
N LEU A 191 16.03 11.46 -1.60
CA LEU A 191 16.75 11.03 -0.40
C LEU A 191 17.74 9.88 -0.67
N LEU A 192 17.35 8.92 -1.50
CA LEU A 192 18.19 7.77 -1.84
C LEU A 192 19.25 8.09 -2.89
N ASP A 193 18.91 8.88 -3.89
CA ASP A 193 19.76 9.13 -5.05
C ASP A 193 20.77 10.25 -4.78
N GLU A 194 20.35 11.34 -4.12
CA GLU A 194 21.13 12.58 -3.95
C GLU A 194 21.71 12.73 -2.54
N HIS A 195 20.95 12.39 -1.49
CA HIS A 195 21.31 12.75 -0.11
C HIS A 195 21.91 11.62 0.74
N ASP A 196 22.12 10.43 0.17
CA ASP A 196 22.68 9.27 0.88
C ASP A 196 21.93 8.87 2.18
N ALA A 197 20.69 9.29 2.31
CA ALA A 197 19.86 9.08 3.49
C ALA A 197 18.94 7.86 3.28
N SER A 198 19.11 6.82 4.11
CA SER A 198 18.20 5.67 4.11
C SER A 198 17.02 5.93 5.05
N ALA A 199 15.84 6.07 4.45
CA ALA A 199 14.57 6.10 5.15
C ALA A 199 13.56 5.17 4.47
N SER A 200 12.71 4.55 5.27
CA SER A 200 11.57 3.81 4.73
C SER A 200 10.57 4.77 4.09
N TYR A 201 9.91 4.35 3.02
CA TYR A 201 8.83 5.11 2.38
C TYR A 201 7.75 5.56 3.40
N GLY A 202 7.40 4.69 4.35
CA GLY A 202 6.44 5.00 5.41
C GLY A 202 6.93 6.05 6.41
N THR A 203 8.25 6.16 6.62
CA THR A 203 8.85 7.23 7.44
C THR A 203 8.68 8.57 6.75
N VAL A 204 8.99 8.66 5.46
CA VAL A 204 8.83 9.89 4.65
C VAL A 204 7.37 10.30 4.59
N HIS A 205 6.46 9.36 4.30
CA HIS A 205 5.02 9.63 4.30
C HIS A 205 4.54 10.19 5.65
N ARG A 206 4.90 9.54 6.76
CA ARG A 206 4.52 10.00 8.11
C ARG A 206 5.10 11.38 8.43
N TYR A 207 6.32 11.64 7.98
CA TYR A 207 6.98 12.92 8.17
C TYR A 207 6.22 14.02 7.43
N MET A 208 5.96 13.83 6.14
CA MET A 208 5.22 14.78 5.30
C MET A 208 3.81 15.04 5.82
N THR A 209 3.09 14.01 6.27
CA THR A 209 1.74 14.21 6.87
C THR A 209 1.75 15.01 8.17
N ALA A 210 2.90 15.09 8.86
CA ALA A 210 3.06 15.86 10.08
C ALA A 210 3.77 17.21 9.83
N HIS A 211 4.12 17.53 8.59
CA HIS A 211 4.90 18.71 8.25
C HIS A 211 4.00 19.97 8.20
N PRO A 212 4.46 21.13 8.71
CA PRO A 212 3.67 22.36 8.75
C PRO A 212 3.11 22.80 7.39
N LEU A 213 3.87 22.63 6.30
CA LEU A 213 3.42 22.96 4.94
C LEU A 213 2.19 22.16 4.48
N MET A 214 2.01 20.92 4.97
CA MET A 214 0.76 20.18 4.77
C MET A 214 -0.33 20.63 5.74
N ALA A 215 0.04 20.97 6.98
CA ALA A 215 -0.90 21.37 8.03
C ALA A 215 -1.60 22.70 7.71
N THR A 216 -0.90 23.67 7.12
CA THR A 216 -1.44 24.96 6.66
C THR A 216 -2.51 24.78 5.57
N ASP A 217 -2.27 23.87 4.64
CA ASP A 217 -3.18 23.55 3.52
C ASP A 217 -4.42 22.77 3.99
N THR A 218 -4.32 22.01 5.08
CA THR A 218 -5.48 21.41 5.75
C THR A 218 -6.27 22.37 6.63
N SER A 219 -5.67 23.47 7.11
CA SER A 219 -6.32 24.40 8.03
C SER A 219 -7.29 25.33 7.30
N THR A 220 -6.97 25.73 6.07
CA THR A 220 -7.87 26.42 5.14
C THR A 220 -9.03 25.54 4.65
N ARG A 221 -8.91 24.20 4.69
CA ARG A 221 -10.02 23.27 4.39
C ARG A 221 -11.02 23.10 5.55
N HIS A 222 -10.69 23.56 6.76
CA HIS A 222 -11.42 23.16 7.97
C HIS A 222 -12.48 24.17 8.46
N LEU A 223 -12.65 25.32 7.79
CA LEU A 223 -13.51 26.43 8.23
C LEU A 223 -14.91 26.50 7.59
N GLU A 224 -15.25 25.64 6.63
CA GLU A 224 -16.64 25.47 6.15
C GLU A 224 -17.06 24.01 6.23
N ARG A 225 -17.46 23.59 7.44
CA ARG A 225 -17.86 22.21 7.75
C ARG A 225 -19.38 22.05 7.69
N ALA A 226 -19.93 21.89 6.49
CA ALA A 226 -21.26 21.32 6.28
C ALA A 226 -21.24 19.81 6.61
N PRO A 227 -22.30 19.22 7.17
CA PRO A 227 -22.32 17.81 7.53
C PRO A 227 -22.38 16.94 6.26
N GLY A 228 -21.24 16.37 5.86
CA GLY A 228 -21.13 15.48 4.70
C GLY A 228 -19.77 14.79 4.65
N ASN A 229 -19.69 13.62 4.01
CA ASN A 229 -18.51 12.76 4.00
C ASN A 229 -17.42 13.30 3.05
N TYR A 230 -16.67 14.32 3.49
CA TYR A 230 -15.69 15.08 2.68
C TYR A 230 -14.65 14.25 1.94
N LEU A 231 -14.24 13.09 2.46
CA LEU A 231 -13.31 12.19 1.77
C LEU A 231 -13.93 11.58 0.52
N ALA A 232 -15.23 11.24 0.57
CA ALA A 232 -15.95 10.77 -0.60
C ALA A 232 -16.06 11.90 -1.63
N THR A 233 -16.43 13.11 -1.22
CA THR A 233 -16.59 14.24 -2.14
C THR A 233 -15.27 14.70 -2.77
N THR A 234 -14.18 14.82 -2.00
CA THR A 234 -12.87 15.23 -2.53
C THR A 234 -12.18 14.16 -3.36
N GLN A 235 -12.29 12.88 -2.99
CA GLN A 235 -11.86 11.78 -3.86
C GLN A 235 -12.71 11.73 -5.14
N GLN A 236 -14.01 11.94 -5.05
CA GLN A 236 -14.92 11.90 -6.20
C GLN A 236 -14.63 13.03 -7.19
N THR A 237 -14.39 14.26 -6.73
CA THR A 237 -14.02 15.39 -7.61
C THR A 237 -12.64 15.19 -8.24
N PHE A 238 -11.66 14.66 -7.49
CA PHE A 238 -10.33 14.31 -8.01
C PHE A 238 -10.41 13.20 -9.06
N HIS A 239 -11.15 12.13 -8.79
CA HIS A 239 -11.37 11.03 -9.73
C HIS A 239 -12.08 11.48 -11.01
N ARG A 240 -13.09 12.36 -10.91
CA ARG A 240 -13.83 12.85 -12.08
C ARG A 240 -12.96 13.69 -13.03
N ALA A 241 -12.10 14.56 -12.49
CA ALA A 241 -11.16 15.33 -13.30
C ALA A 241 -10.09 14.44 -13.96
N VAL A 242 -9.61 13.43 -13.21
CA VAL A 242 -8.59 12.48 -13.67
C VAL A 242 -9.13 11.53 -14.75
N PHE A 243 -10.35 10.97 -14.60
CA PHE A 243 -10.96 10.13 -15.61
C PHE A 243 -11.30 10.90 -16.89
N LYS A 244 -11.74 12.15 -16.78
CA LYS A 244 -11.94 13.02 -17.95
C LYS A 244 -10.63 13.23 -18.73
N HIS A 245 -9.50 13.41 -18.06
CA HIS A 245 -8.19 13.53 -18.69
C HIS A 245 -7.78 12.23 -19.41
N TYR A 246 -7.93 11.06 -18.76
CA TYR A 246 -7.61 9.78 -19.39
C TYR A 246 -8.51 9.44 -20.57
N ARG A 247 -9.80 9.80 -20.51
CA ARG A 247 -10.70 9.64 -21.65
C ARG A 247 -10.26 10.48 -22.83
N ALA A 248 -9.86 11.73 -22.61
CA ALA A 248 -9.34 12.58 -23.66
C ALA A 248 -8.07 12.00 -24.28
N LEU A 249 -7.13 11.52 -23.45
CA LEU A 249 -5.90 10.89 -23.91
C LEU A 249 -6.16 9.61 -24.71
N LEU A 250 -6.96 8.67 -24.20
CA LEU A 250 -7.28 7.43 -24.92
C LEU A 250 -8.06 7.70 -26.20
N THR A 251 -8.88 8.75 -26.25
CA THR A 251 -9.56 9.17 -27.48
C THR A 251 -8.57 9.72 -28.50
N ALA A 252 -7.58 10.52 -28.07
CA ALA A 252 -6.52 11.03 -28.95
C ALA A 252 -5.66 9.88 -29.49
N VAL A 253 -5.25 8.95 -28.61
CA VAL A 253 -4.46 7.77 -28.96
C VAL A 253 -5.21 6.84 -29.92
N ARG A 254 -6.53 6.66 -29.73
CA ARG A 254 -7.36 5.90 -30.67
C ARG A 254 -7.43 6.54 -32.06
N ARG A 255 -7.48 7.88 -32.13
CA ARG A 255 -7.57 8.61 -33.40
C ARG A 255 -6.25 8.59 -34.18
N GLU A 256 -5.14 8.75 -33.47
CA GLU A 256 -3.82 8.93 -34.08
C GLU A 256 -2.74 8.12 -33.34
N PRO A 257 -2.81 6.78 -33.33
CA PRO A 257 -1.91 5.93 -32.54
C PRO A 257 -0.44 6.13 -32.88
N ALA A 258 -0.12 6.36 -34.17
CA ALA A 258 1.24 6.60 -34.64
C ALA A 258 1.89 7.84 -34.02
N ARG A 259 1.11 8.91 -33.72
CA ARG A 259 1.63 10.12 -33.06
C ARG A 259 2.10 9.83 -31.62
N HIS A 260 1.57 8.76 -31.03
CA HIS A 260 1.91 8.30 -29.69
C HIS A 260 2.89 7.11 -29.71
N GLY A 261 3.50 6.81 -30.86
CA GLY A 261 4.46 5.72 -31.01
C GLY A 261 3.83 4.33 -30.97
N LEU A 262 2.53 4.21 -31.25
CA LEU A 262 1.81 2.94 -31.28
C LEU A 262 1.53 2.51 -32.73
N ASP A 263 1.65 1.22 -33.00
CA ASP A 263 1.30 0.62 -34.30
C ASP A 263 -0.21 0.36 -34.47
N GLY A 264 -1.01 0.71 -33.46
CA GLY A 264 -2.45 0.52 -33.46
C GLY A 264 -2.91 -0.90 -33.10
N SER A 265 -1.98 -1.83 -32.88
CA SER A 265 -2.32 -3.20 -32.53
C SER A 265 -2.89 -3.34 -31.11
N PHE A 266 -3.61 -4.42 -30.86
CA PHE A 266 -4.11 -4.73 -29.52
C PHE A 266 -2.97 -4.88 -28.50
N ALA A 267 -1.83 -5.43 -28.92
CA ALA A 267 -0.68 -5.65 -28.06
C ALA A 267 -0.02 -4.32 -27.63
N THR A 268 0.26 -3.41 -28.56
CA THR A 268 0.85 -2.10 -28.21
C THR A 268 -0.12 -1.22 -27.45
N MET A 269 -1.43 -1.25 -27.80
CA MET A 269 -2.45 -0.54 -27.04
C MET A 269 -2.56 -1.06 -25.60
N THR A 270 -2.50 -2.39 -25.41
CA THR A 270 -2.47 -3.00 -24.07
C THR A 270 -1.24 -2.54 -23.29
N ALA A 271 -0.06 -2.56 -23.91
CA ALA A 271 1.17 -2.11 -23.29
C ALA A 271 1.10 -0.62 -22.90
N PHE A 272 0.53 0.22 -23.77
CA PHE A 272 0.31 1.65 -23.51
C PHE A 272 -0.60 1.88 -22.30
N VAL A 273 -1.76 1.19 -22.25
CA VAL A 273 -2.72 1.31 -21.15
C VAL A 273 -2.12 0.81 -19.82
N LEU A 274 -1.37 -0.30 -19.85
CA LEU A 274 -0.64 -0.78 -18.67
C LEU A 274 0.43 0.23 -18.21
N GLY A 275 1.14 0.85 -19.14
CA GLY A 275 2.11 1.91 -18.84
C GLY A 275 1.45 3.14 -18.22
N LEU A 276 0.28 3.54 -18.73
CA LEU A 276 -0.51 4.65 -18.20
C LEU A 276 -1.00 4.36 -16.78
N ASP A 277 -1.50 3.15 -16.52
CA ASP A 277 -1.94 2.73 -15.19
C ASP A 277 -0.77 2.66 -14.20
N ALA A 278 0.36 2.09 -14.63
CA ALA A 278 1.60 2.06 -13.84
C ALA A 278 2.07 3.49 -13.48
N GLY A 279 2.00 4.42 -14.42
CA GLY A 279 2.25 5.85 -14.21
C GLY A 279 1.33 6.47 -13.14
N ASN A 280 0.11 5.96 -13.02
CA ASN A 280 -0.88 6.35 -12.01
C ASN A 280 -0.88 5.47 -10.74
N SER A 281 0.23 4.79 -10.44
CA SER A 281 0.33 3.89 -9.29
C SER A 281 -0.74 2.79 -9.26
N TRP A 282 -1.12 2.29 -10.43
CA TRP A 282 -2.11 1.23 -10.63
C TRP A 282 -3.54 1.58 -10.21
N ASN A 283 -3.81 2.87 -10.01
CA ASN A 283 -5.10 3.33 -9.51
C ASN A 283 -6.14 3.56 -10.62
N MET A 284 -5.68 3.75 -11.86
CA MET A 284 -6.56 3.99 -13.00
C MET A 284 -7.40 2.75 -13.29
N LEU A 285 -6.80 1.55 -13.17
CA LEU A 285 -7.47 0.27 -13.48
C LEU A 285 -7.83 -0.57 -12.24
N SER A 286 -7.66 -0.09 -11.00
CA SER A 286 -8.22 -0.75 -9.80
C SER A 286 -9.68 -1.23 -9.99
N GLY A 287 -9.98 -2.51 -9.80
CA GLY A 287 -11.34 -3.01 -10.01
C GLY A 287 -11.73 -3.26 -11.48
N PHE A 288 -10.87 -2.96 -12.47
CA PHE A 288 -11.20 -3.16 -13.88
C PHE A 288 -11.29 -4.65 -14.22
N GLN A 289 -10.38 -5.48 -13.71
CA GLN A 289 -10.43 -6.92 -13.92
C GLN A 289 -11.69 -7.52 -13.27
N GLU A 290 -11.98 -7.15 -12.02
CA GLU A 290 -13.16 -7.56 -11.28
C GLU A 290 -14.44 -7.18 -12.01
N TRP A 291 -14.49 -5.97 -12.55
CA TRP A 291 -15.60 -5.48 -13.35
C TRP A 291 -15.78 -6.27 -14.67
N LEU A 292 -14.69 -6.65 -15.33
CA LEU A 292 -14.73 -7.50 -16.53
C LEU A 292 -15.16 -8.93 -16.20
N VAL A 293 -14.70 -9.50 -15.08
CA VAL A 293 -15.07 -10.85 -14.63
C VAL A 293 -16.56 -10.95 -14.38
N VAL A 294 -17.15 -9.99 -13.68
CA VAL A 294 -18.61 -9.96 -13.43
C VAL A 294 -19.39 -9.90 -14.75
N ARG A 295 -18.91 -9.12 -15.74
CA ARG A 295 -19.55 -9.02 -17.05
C ARG A 295 -19.41 -10.26 -17.91
N LEU A 296 -18.25 -10.91 -17.88
CA LEU A 296 -18.00 -12.16 -18.60
C LEU A 296 -18.67 -13.36 -17.91
N GLY A 297 -18.91 -13.26 -16.59
CA GLY A 297 -19.44 -14.33 -15.76
C GLY A 297 -18.45 -15.46 -15.45
N ARG A 298 -17.18 -15.32 -15.85
CA ARG A 298 -16.08 -16.29 -15.67
C ARG A 298 -14.71 -15.62 -15.83
N GLY A 299 -13.63 -16.36 -15.62
CA GLY A 299 -12.26 -15.92 -15.91
C GLY A 299 -11.60 -15.10 -14.79
N HIS A 300 -11.96 -15.36 -13.53
CA HIS A 300 -11.31 -14.74 -12.37
C HIS A 300 -9.78 -14.89 -12.36
N ASP A 301 -9.30 -16.00 -12.90
CA ASP A 301 -7.91 -16.40 -13.06
C ASP A 301 -7.22 -15.78 -14.29
N LEU A 302 -7.96 -15.08 -15.14
CA LEU A 302 -7.47 -14.47 -16.36
C LEU A 302 -7.10 -13.00 -16.13
N THR A 303 -6.06 -12.55 -16.83
CA THR A 303 -5.70 -11.12 -16.85
C THR A 303 -6.70 -10.33 -17.70
N TRP A 304 -6.88 -9.05 -17.39
CA TRP A 304 -7.83 -8.21 -18.12
C TRP A 304 -7.64 -8.19 -19.65
N PRO A 305 -6.42 -8.27 -20.25
CA PRO A 305 -6.29 -8.31 -21.70
C PRO A 305 -6.90 -9.59 -22.31
N VAL A 306 -6.82 -10.71 -21.59
CA VAL A 306 -7.43 -11.98 -21.99
C VAL A 306 -8.96 -11.90 -21.85
N LEU A 307 -9.46 -11.29 -20.77
CA LEU A 307 -10.89 -11.06 -20.56
C LEU A 307 -11.50 -10.20 -21.68
N ILE A 308 -10.80 -9.16 -22.14
CA ILE A 308 -11.25 -8.33 -23.25
C ILE A 308 -11.37 -9.14 -24.52
N ARG A 309 -10.44 -10.04 -24.81
CA ARG A 309 -10.51 -10.92 -25.97
C ARG A 309 -11.70 -11.88 -25.90
N HIS A 310 -12.04 -12.38 -24.70
CA HIS A 310 -13.28 -13.15 -24.52
C HIS A 310 -14.55 -12.33 -24.69
N LEU A 311 -14.50 -11.02 -24.41
CA LEU A 311 -15.61 -10.07 -24.58
C LEU A 311 -15.65 -9.44 -25.98
N THR A 312 -14.68 -9.75 -26.84
CA THR A 312 -14.61 -9.24 -28.22
C THR A 312 -15.53 -10.06 -29.12
N PRO A 313 -16.27 -9.43 -30.05
CA PRO A 313 -17.01 -10.15 -31.08
C PRO A 313 -16.09 -11.11 -31.85
N GLY A 314 -16.43 -12.39 -31.90
CA GLY A 314 -15.57 -13.45 -32.46
C GLY A 314 -14.86 -14.33 -31.42
N GLY A 315 -14.87 -13.92 -30.14
CA GLY A 315 -14.36 -14.74 -29.04
C GLY A 315 -12.84 -14.90 -29.02
N TRP A 316 -12.37 -15.96 -28.36
CA TRP A 316 -10.94 -16.19 -28.19
C TRP A 316 -10.32 -16.82 -29.44
N VAL A 317 -9.44 -16.07 -30.13
CA VAL A 317 -8.69 -16.54 -31.30
C VAL A 317 -7.20 -16.24 -31.09
N HIS A 318 -6.33 -17.24 -31.17
CA HIS A 318 -4.88 -17.07 -31.06
C HIS A 318 -4.15 -17.83 -32.19
N PRO A 319 -3.22 -17.21 -32.93
CA PRO A 319 -2.83 -15.80 -32.88
C PRO A 319 -3.95 -14.85 -33.37
N LEU A 320 -3.87 -13.56 -33.03
CA LEU A 320 -4.84 -12.58 -33.51
C LEU A 320 -4.70 -12.40 -35.03
N THR A 321 -5.81 -12.53 -35.75
CA THR A 321 -5.90 -12.06 -37.14
C THR A 321 -5.97 -10.53 -37.16
N ALA A 322 -5.64 -9.88 -38.28
CA ALA A 322 -5.73 -8.42 -38.37
C ALA A 322 -7.14 -7.87 -38.03
N GLN A 323 -8.18 -8.60 -38.44
CA GLN A 323 -9.56 -8.27 -38.11
C GLN A 323 -9.85 -8.45 -36.61
N ALA A 324 -9.46 -9.58 -36.01
CA ALA A 324 -9.65 -9.83 -34.58
C ALA A 324 -8.85 -8.86 -33.70
N ASP A 325 -7.68 -8.43 -34.17
CA ASP A 325 -6.85 -7.42 -33.50
C ASP A 325 -7.55 -6.06 -33.47
N THR A 326 -8.08 -5.62 -34.61
CA THR A 326 -8.87 -4.39 -34.73
C THR A 326 -10.11 -4.42 -33.82
N GLU A 327 -10.86 -5.52 -33.83
CA GLU A 327 -12.03 -5.71 -32.98
C GLU A 327 -11.67 -5.70 -31.48
N ALA A 328 -10.53 -6.29 -31.11
CA ALA A 328 -10.04 -6.28 -29.73
C ALA A 328 -9.66 -4.86 -29.27
N VAL A 329 -9.04 -4.06 -30.14
CA VAL A 329 -8.75 -2.63 -29.86
C VAL A 329 -10.03 -1.83 -29.69
N ILE A 330 -11.04 -2.03 -30.55
CA ILE A 330 -12.34 -1.35 -30.44
C ILE A 330 -13.02 -1.74 -29.12
N THR A 331 -13.04 -3.04 -28.81
CA THR A 331 -13.63 -3.58 -27.58
C THR A 331 -12.93 -3.03 -26.33
N LEU A 332 -11.60 -2.94 -26.34
CA LEU A 332 -10.82 -2.33 -25.26
C LEU A 332 -11.25 -0.89 -24.99
N HIS A 333 -11.30 -0.04 -26.01
CA HIS A 333 -11.67 1.37 -25.84
C HIS A 333 -13.10 1.52 -25.33
N ARG A 334 -14.03 0.71 -25.83
CA ARG A 334 -15.42 0.70 -25.37
C ARG A 334 -15.49 0.33 -23.88
N LEU A 335 -14.86 -0.78 -23.48
CA LEU A 335 -14.89 -1.28 -22.11
C LEU A 335 -14.19 -0.33 -21.13
N LEU A 336 -13.08 0.31 -21.52
CA LEU A 336 -12.44 1.35 -20.71
C LEU A 336 -13.37 2.56 -20.50
N GLY A 337 -14.09 2.98 -21.54
CA GLY A 337 -15.07 4.06 -21.44
C GLY A 337 -16.18 3.74 -20.45
N GLU A 338 -16.84 2.59 -20.62
CA GLU A 338 -17.91 2.12 -19.72
C GLU A 338 -17.43 1.90 -18.28
N PHE A 339 -16.20 1.43 -18.10
CA PHE A 339 -15.60 1.26 -16.78
C PHE A 339 -15.35 2.62 -16.10
N PHE A 340 -14.86 3.61 -16.84
CA PHE A 340 -14.68 4.96 -16.29
C PHE A 340 -16.03 5.60 -15.93
N ASP A 341 -17.09 5.38 -16.73
CA ASP A 341 -18.44 5.80 -16.39
C ASP A 341 -18.92 5.17 -15.07
N ALA A 342 -18.64 3.87 -14.87
CA ALA A 342 -18.97 3.18 -13.63
C ALA A 342 -18.15 3.68 -12.43
N ARG A 343 -16.86 4.01 -12.64
CA ARG A 343 -15.95 4.57 -11.63
C ARG A 343 -16.30 5.99 -11.21
N GLU A 344 -16.85 6.80 -12.12
CA GLU A 344 -17.26 8.19 -11.83
C GLU A 344 -18.53 8.27 -10.96
N GLN A 345 -19.32 7.19 -10.87
CA GLN A 345 -20.50 7.15 -10.00
C GLN A 345 -20.12 7.28 -8.52
N PRO A 346 -21.00 7.85 -7.68
CA PRO A 346 -20.82 7.83 -6.23
C PRO A 346 -20.64 6.39 -5.73
N ASN A 347 -19.56 6.13 -5.00
CA ASN A 347 -19.17 4.78 -4.54
C ASN A 347 -18.95 3.75 -5.66
N GLY A 348 -18.67 4.18 -6.90
CA GLY A 348 -18.53 3.30 -8.07
C GLY A 348 -17.52 2.17 -7.87
N LEU A 349 -16.32 2.48 -7.37
CA LEU A 349 -15.31 1.46 -7.06
C LEU A 349 -15.77 0.46 -5.99
N ALA A 350 -16.45 0.95 -4.93
CA ALA A 350 -16.96 0.08 -3.88
C ALA A 350 -18.10 -0.82 -4.39
N LYS A 351 -18.93 -0.31 -5.31
CA LYS A 351 -19.96 -1.12 -5.99
C LYS A 351 -19.31 -2.22 -6.85
N ILE A 352 -18.30 -1.89 -7.63
CA ILE A 352 -17.58 -2.88 -8.47
C ILE A 352 -17.05 -4.04 -7.64
N PHE A 353 -16.37 -3.75 -6.53
CA PHE A 353 -15.87 -4.80 -5.64
C PHE A 353 -17.00 -5.58 -4.95
N ARG A 354 -18.12 -4.93 -4.62
CA ARG A 354 -19.29 -5.60 -4.05
C ARG A 354 -19.90 -6.58 -5.06
N ASP A 355 -20.20 -6.13 -6.27
CA ASP A 355 -20.77 -6.96 -7.35
C ASP A 355 -19.86 -8.17 -7.61
N TYR A 356 -18.54 -7.97 -7.56
CA TYR A 356 -17.56 -9.04 -7.71
C TYR A 356 -17.52 -10.01 -6.52
N GLN A 357 -17.62 -9.53 -5.29
CA GLN A 357 -17.75 -10.40 -4.11
C GLN A 357 -19.05 -11.20 -4.14
N GLU A 358 -20.16 -10.59 -4.54
CA GLU A 358 -21.43 -11.30 -4.75
C GLU A 358 -21.25 -12.39 -5.82
N TRP A 359 -20.67 -12.05 -6.97
CA TRP A 359 -20.36 -13.04 -8.02
C TRP A 359 -19.47 -14.18 -7.50
N LEU A 360 -18.43 -13.89 -6.72
CA LEU A 360 -17.56 -14.91 -6.10
C LEU A 360 -18.33 -15.87 -5.22
N THR A 361 -19.23 -15.38 -4.36
CA THR A 361 -20.03 -16.22 -3.46
C THR A 361 -20.99 -17.17 -4.17
N THR A 362 -21.37 -16.86 -5.41
CA THR A 362 -22.19 -17.75 -6.26
C THR A 362 -21.39 -18.88 -6.90
N GLN A 363 -20.06 -18.81 -6.91
CA GLN A 363 -19.22 -19.84 -7.52
C GLN A 363 -19.06 -21.03 -6.58
N ALA A 364 -19.32 -22.23 -7.10
CA ALA A 364 -19.22 -23.48 -6.33
C ALA A 364 -17.85 -23.61 -5.63
N TRP A 365 -16.76 -23.30 -6.34
CA TRP A 365 -15.39 -23.39 -5.82
C TRP A 365 -15.08 -22.41 -4.65
N HIS A 366 -15.84 -21.31 -4.51
CA HIS A 366 -15.62 -20.32 -3.46
C HIS A 366 -16.15 -20.77 -2.09
N GLN A 367 -17.17 -21.64 -2.08
CA GLN A 367 -17.78 -22.15 -0.84
C GLN A 367 -16.97 -23.26 -0.15
N PHE A 368 -15.99 -23.86 -0.84
CA PHE A 368 -15.13 -24.90 -0.25
C PHE A 368 -14.10 -24.36 0.76
N GLY A 369 -14.02 -23.04 0.98
CA GLY A 369 -13.16 -22.41 1.99
C GLY A 369 -13.77 -22.35 3.39
N THR A 370 -15.05 -22.70 3.56
CA THR A 370 -15.77 -22.70 4.85
C THR A 370 -16.30 -24.08 5.18
N ALA A 371 -15.46 -25.12 5.08
CA ALA A 371 -15.79 -26.41 5.67
C ALA A 371 -15.73 -26.28 7.21
N GLU A 372 -16.86 -26.56 7.87
CA GLU A 372 -17.01 -26.65 9.32
C GLU A 372 -15.96 -27.60 9.92
N PRO A 373 -15.33 -27.23 11.06
CA PRO A 373 -14.55 -28.16 11.84
C PRO A 373 -15.49 -28.97 12.72
N ASP A 374 -16.22 -29.93 12.14
CA ASP A 374 -16.77 -31.07 12.89
C ASP A 374 -17.39 -32.07 11.92
N GLN A 375 -16.63 -33.13 11.63
CA GLN A 375 -17.12 -34.51 11.51
C GLN A 375 -15.93 -35.41 11.15
N ILE A 376 -15.16 -35.77 12.16
CA ILE A 376 -14.43 -37.03 12.18
C ILE A 376 -15.04 -37.79 13.35
N THR A 377 -15.94 -38.72 13.02
CA THR A 377 -16.31 -39.82 13.93
C THR A 377 -15.47 -41.03 13.55
#